data_AF-L1PCA6-F1
#
_entry.id   AF-L1PCA6-F1
#
_cell.length_a   1.000
_cell.length_b   1.000
_cell.length_c   1.000
_cell.angle_alpha   90.00
_cell.angle_beta   90.00
_cell.angle_gamma   90.00
#
_symmetry.space_group_name_H-M   'P 1'
#
loop_
_entity.id
_entity.type
_entity.pdbx_description
1 polymer ?
#
loop_
_entity_poly.entity_id
_entity_poly.type
_entity_poly.pdbx_seq_one_letter_code
_entity_poly.pdbx_strand_id
1 'polypeptide(L)'
;MRWYATPTATASTTVAPTINTNVTTRTTATAYVRAINNNGCTSGLVTVTLTVNDTTPPTFNAPSALNIVCNSTTATTAINTWLGTATATDACGAIATITNNYNAPADFCTVPGGVITVTFVAKDTFGNVTTKTSTIKLAATPLTVASDT
;
A
#
# COMPACT_ATOMS: atom_id res chain seq x y z
N MET A 1 3.38 29.87 28.78
CA MET A 1 4.00 29.77 27.43
C MET A 1 3.16 30.53 26.43
N ARG A 2 3.73 30.90 25.27
CA ARG A 2 3.00 31.51 24.15
C ARG A 2 3.33 30.78 22.86
N TRP A 3 2.31 30.51 22.07
CA TRP A 3 2.39 29.83 20.78
C TRP A 3 2.26 30.82 19.63
N TYR A 4 2.94 30.50 18.53
CA TYR A 4 3.09 31.33 17.34
C TYR A 4 2.94 30.45 16.09
N ALA A 5 2.28 31.00 15.07
CA ALA A 5 2.03 30.29 13.80
C ALA A 5 3.27 30.20 12.90
N THR A 6 4.20 31.14 13.03
CA THR A 6 5.44 31.19 12.23
C THR A 6 6.62 31.61 13.13
N PRO A 7 7.89 31.43 12.69
CA PRO A 7 9.05 31.84 13.47
C PRO A 7 9.14 33.35 13.73
N THR A 8 8.47 34.16 12.91
CA THR A 8 8.53 35.62 12.92
C THR A 8 7.22 36.28 13.36
N ALA A 9 6.21 35.48 13.75
CA ALA A 9 4.92 36.01 14.17
C ALA A 9 5.04 36.88 15.43
N THR A 10 4.37 38.03 15.42
CA THR A 10 4.26 38.94 16.56
C THR A 10 3.01 38.66 17.41
N ALA A 11 1.94 38.20 16.78
CA ALA A 11 0.73 37.71 17.45
C ALA A 11 0.99 36.34 18.09
N SER A 12 0.47 36.14 19.30
CA SER A 12 0.60 34.89 20.04
C SER A 12 -0.71 34.46 20.68
N THR A 13 -0.81 33.18 20.97
CA THR A 13 -1.93 32.57 21.71
C THR A 13 -1.43 31.77 22.90
N THR A 14 -2.29 31.58 23.89
CA THR A 14 -2.07 30.64 25.00
C THR A 14 -2.60 29.25 24.69
N VAL A 15 -3.41 29.12 23.63
CA VAL A 15 -3.96 27.85 23.15
C VAL A 15 -2.86 27.08 22.42
N ALA A 16 -2.65 25.82 22.79
CA ALA A 16 -1.71 24.94 22.11
C ALA A 16 -2.21 24.59 20.69
N PRO A 17 -1.30 24.39 19.72
CA PRO A 17 -1.68 23.91 18.40
C PRO A 17 -2.29 22.51 18.50
N THR A 18 -3.33 22.28 17.71
CA THR A 18 -3.95 20.96 17.53
C THR A 18 -3.65 20.44 16.13
N ILE A 19 -3.62 19.12 15.96
CA ILE A 19 -3.51 18.46 14.66
C ILE A 19 -4.71 17.53 14.47
N ASN A 20 -5.27 17.49 13.25
CA ASN A 20 -6.28 16.49 12.91
C ASN A 20 -5.60 15.12 12.86
N THR A 21 -6.11 14.15 13.62
CA THR A 21 -5.62 12.76 13.64
C THR A 21 -6.30 11.87 12.61
N ASN A 22 -7.42 12.31 12.03
CA ASN A 22 -8.13 11.61 10.97
C ASN A 22 -7.68 12.16 9.61
N VAL A 23 -6.48 11.75 9.17
CA VAL A 23 -5.88 12.14 7.90
C VAL A 23 -5.72 10.92 7.00
N THR A 24 -5.68 11.14 5.69
CA THR A 24 -5.47 10.05 4.71
C THR A 24 -4.02 9.90 4.29
N THR A 25 -3.16 10.86 4.60
CA THR A 25 -1.73 10.82 4.28
C THR A 25 -0.93 11.38 5.46
N ARG A 26 0.37 11.08 5.48
CA ARG A 26 1.28 11.59 6.51
C ARG A 26 1.20 13.11 6.58
N THR A 27 0.75 13.62 7.72
CA THR A 27 0.49 15.04 7.93
C THR A 27 1.36 15.56 9.06
N THR A 28 2.04 16.67 8.83
CA THR A 28 2.87 17.35 9.83
C THR A 28 2.37 18.77 10.03
N ALA A 29 2.12 19.15 11.27
CA ALA A 29 1.88 20.53 11.68
C ALA A 29 3.11 21.06 12.40
N THR A 30 3.48 22.30 12.08
CA THR A 30 4.59 23.00 12.73
C THR A 30 4.04 24.21 13.48
N ALA A 31 4.51 24.38 14.71
CA ALA A 31 4.21 25.52 15.54
C ALA A 31 5.48 25.99 16.26
N TYR A 32 5.39 27.18 16.85
CA TYR A 32 6.54 27.78 17.53
C TYR A 32 6.11 28.22 18.93
N VAL A 33 6.97 27.99 19.92
CA VAL A 33 6.66 28.27 21.32
C VAL A 33 7.82 28.98 22.01
N ARG A 34 7.49 29.89 22.93
CA ARG A 34 8.47 30.40 23.90
C ARG A 34 7.86 30.51 25.30
N ALA A 35 8.73 30.41 26.30
CA ALA A 35 8.36 30.70 27.68
C ALA A 35 8.32 32.22 27.91
N ILE A 36 7.42 32.65 28.79
CA ILE A 36 7.34 34.02 29.31
C ILE A 36 7.12 33.89 30.82
N ASN A 37 7.97 34.54 31.63
CA ASN A 37 7.81 34.56 33.09
C ASN A 37 6.85 35.68 33.53
N ASN A 38 6.55 35.77 34.82
CA ASN A 38 5.64 36.80 35.36
C ASN A 38 6.15 38.24 35.18
N ASN A 39 7.44 38.42 34.91
CA ASN A 39 8.07 39.72 34.68
C ASN A 39 8.13 40.08 33.18
N GLY A 40 7.58 39.26 32.29
CA GLY A 40 7.58 39.49 30.85
C GLY A 40 8.86 39.10 30.11
N CYS A 41 9.86 38.54 30.79
CA CYS A 41 11.08 38.04 30.14
C CYS A 41 10.76 36.80 29.30
N THR A 42 11.30 36.71 28.10
CA THR A 42 10.99 35.62 27.15
C THR A 42 12.20 34.76 26.85
N SER A 43 11.99 33.45 26.69
CA SER A 43 13.02 32.57 26.12
C SER A 43 13.19 32.82 24.61
N GLY A 44 14.20 32.16 24.02
CA GLY A 44 14.25 31.94 22.58
C GLY A 44 13.01 31.19 22.08
N LEU A 45 12.72 31.34 20.79
CA LEU A 45 11.62 30.66 20.13
C LEU A 45 12.06 29.23 19.74
N VAL A 46 11.22 28.24 20.04
CA VAL A 46 11.47 26.82 19.77
C VAL A 46 10.44 26.31 18.78
N THR A 47 10.88 25.51 17.82
CA THR A 47 10.00 24.82 16.86
C THR A 47 9.44 23.55 17.48
N VAL A 48 8.14 23.32 17.33
CA VAL A 48 7.44 22.12 17.72
C VAL A 48 6.77 21.53 16.48
N THR A 49 7.04 20.25 16.21
CA THR A 49 6.44 19.51 15.11
C THR A 49 5.54 18.42 15.65
N LEU A 50 4.29 18.37 15.17
CA LEU A 50 3.37 17.27 15.42
C LEU A 50 3.19 16.50 14.11
N THR A 51 3.38 15.18 14.13
CA THR A 51 3.21 14.33 12.95
C THR A 51 2.20 13.25 13.23
N VAL A 52 1.23 13.11 12.34
CA VAL A 52 0.32 11.97 12.27
C VAL A 52 0.81 11.09 11.13
N ASN A 53 1.15 9.85 11.46
CA ASN A 53 1.66 8.88 10.53
C ASN A 53 1.15 7.50 10.89
N ASP A 54 0.60 6.80 9.91
CA ASP A 54 0.34 5.38 10.02
C ASP A 54 1.61 4.58 9.71
N THR A 55 1.88 3.56 10.50
CA THR A 55 3.01 2.64 10.35
C THR A 55 2.57 1.19 10.21
N THR A 56 1.25 0.93 10.20
CA THR A 56 0.70 -0.41 10.13
C THR A 56 0.55 -0.81 8.66
N PRO A 57 1.14 -1.92 8.21
CA PRO A 57 0.92 -2.39 6.84
C PRO A 57 -0.48 -2.96 6.65
N PRO A 58 -1.01 -2.91 5.41
CA PRO A 58 -2.34 -3.44 5.12
C PRO A 58 -2.39 -4.96 5.30
N THR A 59 -3.51 -5.46 5.79
CA THR A 59 -3.86 -6.87 5.73
C THR A 59 -4.19 -7.23 4.29
N PHE A 60 -3.38 -8.12 3.71
CA PHE A 60 -3.46 -8.46 2.29
C PHE A 60 -3.92 -9.90 2.04
N ASN A 61 -4.92 -10.07 1.18
CA ASN A 61 -5.46 -11.35 0.72
C ASN A 61 -5.10 -11.53 -0.76
N ALA A 62 -3.99 -12.23 -1.01
CA ALA A 62 -3.62 -12.63 -2.36
C ALA A 62 -4.61 -13.68 -2.91
N PRO A 63 -4.81 -13.72 -4.24
CA PRO A 63 -5.65 -14.74 -4.87
C PRO A 63 -5.19 -16.16 -4.53
N SER A 64 -6.12 -17.12 -4.47
CA SER A 64 -5.76 -18.54 -4.42
C SER A 64 -5.05 -18.96 -5.72
N ALA A 65 -4.29 -20.06 -5.71
CA ALA A 65 -3.63 -20.52 -6.93
C ALA A 65 -4.64 -20.77 -8.07
N LEU A 66 -4.28 -20.37 -9.30
CA LEU A 66 -5.08 -20.56 -10.50
C LEU A 66 -4.58 -21.78 -11.28
N ASN A 67 -5.47 -22.61 -11.79
CA ASN A 67 -5.11 -23.69 -12.72
C ASN A 67 -5.57 -23.32 -14.13
N ILE A 68 -4.66 -23.41 -15.10
CA ILE A 68 -4.90 -23.09 -16.51
C ILE A 68 -4.40 -24.25 -17.36
N VAL A 69 -5.17 -24.60 -18.39
CA VAL A 69 -4.68 -25.48 -19.45
C VAL A 69 -3.85 -24.65 -20.42
N CYS A 70 -2.62 -25.08 -20.69
CA CYS A 70 -1.62 -24.25 -21.37
C CYS A 70 -2.00 -23.86 -22.82
N ASN A 71 -2.77 -24.69 -23.53
CA ASN A 71 -3.28 -24.40 -24.87
C ASN A 71 -4.71 -23.84 -24.87
N SER A 72 -5.23 -23.41 -23.72
CA SER A 72 -6.58 -22.84 -23.63
C SER A 72 -6.66 -21.47 -24.28
N THR A 73 -7.64 -21.29 -25.17
CA THR A 73 -7.96 -20.00 -25.78
C THR A 73 -8.53 -18.99 -24.77
N THR A 74 -8.98 -19.44 -23.60
CA THR A 74 -9.54 -18.58 -22.53
C THR A 74 -8.53 -18.24 -21.43
N ALA A 75 -7.28 -18.73 -21.52
CA ALA A 75 -6.25 -18.57 -20.50
C ALA A 75 -6.04 -17.10 -20.10
N THR A 76 -5.85 -16.21 -21.08
CA THR A 76 -5.60 -14.78 -20.83
C THR A 76 -6.75 -14.12 -20.08
N THR A 77 -8.00 -14.39 -20.46
CA THR A 77 -9.19 -13.84 -19.79
C THR A 77 -9.31 -14.34 -18.35
N ALA A 78 -9.05 -15.63 -18.13
CA ALA A 78 -9.08 -16.24 -16.80
C ALA A 78 -7.99 -15.64 -15.89
N ILE A 79 -6.77 -15.44 -16.42
CA ILE A 79 -5.66 -14.82 -15.68
C ILE A 79 -5.97 -13.37 -15.34
N ASN A 80 -6.47 -12.56 -16.28
CA ASN A 80 -6.83 -11.16 -16.01
C ASN A 80 -7.93 -11.04 -14.93
N THR A 81 -8.93 -11.92 -14.98
CA THR A 81 -9.97 -12.00 -13.95
C THR A 81 -9.35 -12.35 -12.59
N TRP A 82 -8.49 -13.36 -12.56
CA TRP A 82 -7.80 -13.81 -11.36
C TRP A 82 -6.91 -12.73 -10.73
N LEU A 83 -6.14 -11.98 -11.52
CA LEU A 83 -5.33 -10.86 -11.03
C LEU A 83 -6.17 -9.80 -10.32
N GLY A 84 -7.41 -9.59 -10.78
CA GLY A 84 -8.37 -8.65 -10.18
C GLY A 84 -9.04 -9.13 -8.88
N THR A 85 -8.83 -10.38 -8.47
CA THR A 85 -9.42 -10.92 -7.22
C THR A 85 -8.61 -10.61 -5.96
N ALA A 86 -7.41 -10.04 -6.11
CA ALA A 86 -6.59 -9.62 -4.98
C ALA A 86 -7.28 -8.52 -4.19
N THR A 87 -7.34 -8.65 -2.86
CA THR A 87 -7.99 -7.66 -1.98
C THR A 87 -7.10 -7.33 -0.80
N ALA A 88 -7.19 -6.09 -0.32
CA ALA A 88 -6.45 -5.62 0.85
C ALA A 88 -7.35 -4.73 1.71
N THR A 89 -7.09 -4.68 3.00
CA THR A 89 -7.74 -3.79 3.97
C THR A 89 -6.71 -3.27 4.94
N ASP A 90 -6.95 -2.08 5.50
CA ASP A 90 -6.10 -1.50 6.52
C ASP A 90 -6.98 -0.95 7.65
N ALA A 91 -6.51 -1.05 8.89
CA ALA A 91 -7.26 -0.61 10.07
C ALA A 91 -7.09 0.89 10.37
N CYS A 92 -6.00 1.47 9.89
CA CYS A 92 -5.57 2.84 10.16
C CYS A 92 -5.66 3.74 8.91
N GLY A 93 -5.72 3.16 7.71
CA GLY A 93 -5.79 3.90 6.45
C GLY A 93 -6.65 3.27 5.36
N ALA A 94 -6.63 3.90 4.18
CA ALA A 94 -7.21 3.35 2.96
C ALA A 94 -6.13 2.69 2.10
N ILE A 95 -6.52 1.72 1.27
CA ILE A 95 -5.60 1.13 0.29
C ILE A 95 -5.45 2.07 -0.90
N ALA A 96 -4.21 2.46 -1.20
CA ALA A 96 -3.90 3.32 -2.33
C ALA A 96 -3.78 2.51 -3.63
N THR A 97 -3.05 1.39 -3.60
CA THR A 97 -2.80 0.56 -4.78
C THR A 97 -2.68 -0.91 -4.43
N ILE A 98 -3.18 -1.78 -5.30
CA ILE A 98 -2.83 -3.19 -5.36
C ILE A 98 -2.23 -3.45 -6.74
N THR A 99 -0.99 -3.92 -6.80
CA THR A 99 -0.28 -4.20 -8.05
C THR A 99 0.23 -5.63 -8.07
N ASN A 100 0.65 -6.10 -9.24
CA ASN A 100 1.30 -7.39 -9.41
C ASN A 100 2.39 -7.31 -10.48
N ASN A 101 3.32 -8.26 -10.47
CA ASN A 101 4.40 -8.36 -11.44
C ASN A 101 4.12 -9.36 -12.57
N TYR A 102 2.87 -9.76 -12.80
CA TYR A 102 2.56 -10.75 -13.81
C TYR A 102 2.98 -10.25 -15.19
N ASN A 103 3.75 -11.10 -15.88
CA ASN A 103 4.12 -10.91 -17.27
C ASN A 103 3.74 -12.18 -18.03
N ALA A 104 2.95 -12.03 -19.10
CA ALA A 104 2.53 -13.17 -19.89
C ALA A 104 3.73 -13.82 -20.60
N PRO A 105 3.89 -15.15 -20.54
CA PRO A 105 4.87 -15.86 -21.35
C PRO A 105 4.47 -15.81 -22.84
N ALA A 106 5.44 -15.99 -23.72
CA ALA A 106 5.18 -16.10 -25.16
C ALA A 106 4.35 -17.35 -25.50
N ASP A 107 4.57 -18.44 -24.76
CA ASP A 107 3.80 -19.67 -24.86
C ASP A 107 3.63 -20.27 -23.44
N PHE A 108 2.39 -20.48 -23.04
CA PHE A 108 2.06 -21.08 -21.75
C PHE A 108 2.49 -22.56 -21.65
N CYS A 109 2.56 -23.30 -22.76
CA CYS A 109 2.93 -24.72 -22.74
C CYS A 109 4.44 -24.95 -22.59
N THR A 110 5.27 -23.92 -22.71
CA THR A 110 6.73 -24.01 -22.60
C THR A 110 7.28 -23.42 -21.29
N VAL A 111 6.40 -22.96 -20.39
CA VAL A 111 6.82 -22.42 -19.08
C VAL A 111 7.51 -23.52 -18.26
N PRO A 112 8.79 -23.34 -17.87
CA PRO A 112 9.53 -24.32 -17.09
C PRO A 112 8.82 -24.67 -15.78
N GLY A 113 8.67 -25.97 -15.51
CA GLY A 113 7.98 -26.47 -14.33
C GLY A 113 6.47 -26.24 -14.31
N GLY A 114 5.88 -25.66 -15.38
CA GLY A 114 4.44 -25.43 -15.48
C GLY A 114 3.88 -24.52 -14.40
N VAL A 115 4.68 -23.61 -13.83
CA VAL A 115 4.24 -22.70 -12.76
C VAL A 115 4.74 -21.29 -13.01
N ILE A 116 3.83 -20.32 -13.00
CA ILE A 116 4.15 -18.89 -12.97
C ILE A 116 3.90 -18.39 -11.55
N THR A 117 4.94 -17.86 -10.91
CA THR A 117 4.79 -17.19 -9.61
C THR A 117 4.54 -15.71 -9.82
N VAL A 118 3.42 -15.22 -9.29
CA VAL A 118 3.04 -13.81 -9.34
C VAL A 118 3.15 -13.22 -7.95
N THR A 119 3.92 -12.14 -7.85
CA THR A 119 4.07 -11.33 -6.65
C THR A 119 3.09 -10.17 -6.72
N PHE A 120 2.26 -10.06 -5.69
CA PHE A 120 1.33 -8.96 -5.51
C PHE A 120 1.80 -8.07 -4.38
N VAL A 121 1.56 -6.77 -4.54
CA VAL A 121 1.95 -5.72 -3.60
C VAL A 121 0.74 -4.85 -3.30
N ALA A 122 0.32 -4.82 -2.03
CA ALA A 122 -0.68 -3.89 -1.54
C ALA A 122 0.03 -2.73 -0.82
N LYS A 123 -0.35 -1.49 -1.13
CA LYS A 123 0.18 -0.27 -0.54
C LYS A 123 -0.96 0.62 -0.06
N ASP A 124 -0.86 1.09 1.17
CA ASP A 124 -1.81 2.06 1.74
C ASP A 124 -1.48 3.51 1.35
N THR A 125 -2.30 4.46 1.78
CA THR A 125 -2.12 5.89 1.51
C THR A 125 -0.99 6.56 2.31
N PHE A 126 -0.44 5.89 3.32
CA PHE A 126 0.71 6.36 4.11
C PHE A 126 2.05 5.80 3.61
N GLY A 127 2.01 4.82 2.71
CA GLY A 127 3.15 4.20 2.09
C GLY A 127 3.56 2.87 2.70
N ASN A 128 2.81 2.31 3.66
CA ASN A 128 3.09 0.98 4.17
C ASN A 128 2.71 -0.08 3.13
N VAL A 129 3.48 -1.17 3.10
CA VAL A 129 3.43 -2.17 2.04
C VAL A 129 3.35 -3.58 2.61
N THR A 130 2.47 -4.40 2.03
CA THR A 130 2.42 -5.84 2.25
C THR A 130 2.56 -6.57 0.92
N THR A 131 3.48 -7.53 0.88
CA THR A 131 3.77 -8.34 -0.32
C THR A 131 3.35 -9.78 -0.08
N LYS A 132 2.67 -10.38 -1.06
CA LYS A 132 2.33 -11.82 -1.06
C LYS A 132 2.50 -12.40 -2.44
N THR A 133 2.71 -13.70 -2.52
CA THR A 133 2.80 -14.43 -3.78
C THR A 133 1.60 -15.34 -3.96
N SER A 134 1.24 -15.58 -5.23
CA SER A 134 0.36 -16.66 -5.63
C SER A 134 0.85 -17.25 -6.95
N THR A 135 0.25 -18.37 -7.37
CA THR A 135 0.75 -19.14 -8.52
C THR A 135 -0.32 -19.41 -9.55
N ILE A 136 0.09 -19.42 -10.82
CA ILE A 136 -0.67 -19.97 -11.93
C ILE A 136 -0.01 -21.29 -12.29
N LYS A 137 -0.76 -22.39 -12.17
CA LYS A 137 -0.33 -23.74 -12.53
C LYS A 137 -0.83 -24.08 -13.92
N LEU A 138 0.07 -24.50 -14.78
CA LEU A 138 -0.15 -24.79 -16.18
C LEU A 138 -0.16 -26.30 -16.36
N ALA A 139 -1.27 -26.83 -16.84
CA ALA A 139 -1.44 -28.23 -17.16
C ALA A 139 -1.55 -28.42 -18.67
N ALA A 140 -0.99 -29.51 -19.19
CA ALA A 140 -1.32 -29.97 -20.53
C ALA A 140 -2.72 -30.59 -20.54
N THR A 141 -3.46 -30.46 -21.65
CA THR A 141 -4.60 -31.35 -21.91
C THR A 141 -4.12 -32.80 -21.87
N PRO A 142 -4.87 -33.74 -21.26
CA PRO A 142 -4.62 -35.15 -21.47
C PRO A 142 -4.59 -35.42 -22.97
N LEU A 143 -3.57 -36.15 -23.45
CA LEU A 143 -3.53 -36.59 -24.83
C LEU A 143 -4.77 -37.45 -25.08
N THR A 144 -5.63 -37.04 -26.02
CA THR A 144 -6.65 -37.94 -26.55
C THR A 144 -5.95 -38.96 -27.42
N VAL A 145 -6.00 -40.25 -27.02
CA VAL A 145 -5.53 -41.34 -27.87
C VAL A 145 -6.37 -41.31 -29.14
N ALA A 146 -5.77 -40.97 -30.27
CA ALA A 146 -6.38 -41.21 -31.57
C ALA A 146 -6.50 -42.74 -31.71
N SER A 147 -7.72 -43.24 -31.88
CA SER A 147 -7.89 -44.65 -32.24
C SER A 147 -7.22 -44.86 -33.59
N ASP A 148 -6.29 -45.81 -33.65
CA ASP A 148 -5.66 -46.26 -34.89
C ASP A 148 -6.75 -46.94 -35.73
N THR A 149 -7.12 -46.33 -36.86
CA THR A 149 -8.04 -46.92 -37.85
C THR A 149 -7.26 -47.54 -38.98
#